data_AF-A0A509C9H9-F1
#
_entry.id   AF-A0A509C9H9-F1
#
_cell.length_a   1.000
_cell.length_b   1.000
_cell.length_c   1.000
_cell.angle_alpha   90.00
_cell.angle_beta   90.00
_cell.angle_gamma   90.00
#
_symmetry.space_group_name_H-M   'P 1'
#
loop_
_entity.id
_entity.type
_entity.pdbx_description
1 polymer ?
#
loop_
_entity_poly.entity_id
_entity_poly.type
_entity_poly.pdbx_seq_one_letter_code
_entity_poly.pdbx_strand_id
1 'polypeptide(L)'
;MFYSRNGQFKLDENRNLVNMQGMQLTGYPATGTPPTIQQGANPAPITIPNTLMAAKSTTTASMQINLNSTDPVPSKTPFSVSDADSYNKKRHRHRL
;
A
#
# COMPACT_ATOMS: atom_id res chain seq x y z
N MET A 1 10.06 33.45 -7.83
CA MET A 1 9.07 32.71 -7.02
C MET A 1 7.82 33.56 -6.89
N PHE A 2 6.65 33.04 -7.20
CA PHE A 2 5.38 33.78 -7.08
C PHE A 2 4.50 33.15 -6.00
N TYR A 3 3.81 33.98 -5.23
CA TYR A 3 2.84 33.53 -4.23
C TYR A 3 1.44 33.95 -4.67
N SER A 4 0.48 33.03 -4.62
CA SER A 4 -0.90 33.27 -5.01
C SER A 4 -1.86 32.64 -4.01
N ARG A 5 -3.01 33.28 -3.80
CA ARG A 5 -4.15 32.73 -3.04
C ARG A 5 -5.22 32.09 -3.95
N ASN A 6 -5.08 32.21 -5.27
CA ASN A 6 -6.01 31.59 -6.20
C ASN A 6 -5.74 30.08 -6.28
N GLY A 7 -6.67 29.28 -5.78
CA GLY A 7 -6.57 27.81 -5.68
C GLY A 7 -7.11 27.04 -6.88
N GLN A 8 -7.36 27.70 -8.01
CA GLN A 8 -7.81 27.03 -9.23
C GLN A 8 -6.64 26.42 -9.97
N PHE A 9 -6.63 25.08 -10.05
CA PHE A 9 -5.55 24.31 -10.65
C PHE A 9 -6.07 23.25 -11.62
N LYS A 10 -5.24 22.90 -12.59
CA LYS A 10 -5.46 21.80 -13.54
C LYS A 10 -4.17 21.04 -13.78
N LEU A 11 -4.27 19.85 -14.38
CA LEU A 11 -3.12 19.11 -14.89
C LEU A 11 -2.81 19.58 -16.31
N ASP A 12 -1.53 19.79 -16.62
CA ASP A 12 -1.04 19.97 -17.99
C ASP A 12 -0.76 18.61 -18.67
N GLU A 13 -0.36 18.64 -19.95
CA GLU A 13 0.00 17.44 -20.72
C GLU A 13 1.19 16.68 -20.11
N ASN A 14 2.08 17.39 -19.42
CA ASN A 14 3.24 16.86 -18.71
C ASN A 14 2.91 16.38 -17.29
N ARG A 15 1.63 16.40 -16.90
CA ARG A 15 1.11 16.01 -15.58
C ARG A 15 1.64 16.85 -14.43
N ASN A 16 2.05 18.08 -14.70
CA ASN A 16 2.33 19.07 -13.67
C ASN A 16 1.02 19.72 -13.21
N LEU A 17 0.98 20.07 -11.93
CA LEU A 17 -0.12 20.86 -11.39
C LEU A 17 0.13 22.34 -11.71
N VAL A 18 -0.71 22.91 -12.59
CA VAL A 18 -0.57 24.29 -13.08
C VAL A 18 -1.80 25.13 -12.75
N ASN A 19 -1.61 26.44 -12.58
CA ASN A 19 -2.72 27.38 -12.46
C ASN A 19 -3.27 27.80 -13.85
N MET A 20 -4.30 28.65 -13.87
CA MET A 20 -4.93 29.13 -15.11
C MET A 20 -3.99 29.94 -16.02
N GLN A 21 -2.93 30.53 -15.46
CA GLN A 21 -1.90 31.27 -16.17
C GLN A 21 -0.73 30.39 -16.64
N GLY A 22 -0.78 29.07 -16.40
CA GLY A 22 0.28 28.13 -16.77
C GLY A 22 1.48 28.09 -15.83
N MET A 23 1.41 28.73 -14.65
CA MET A 23 2.46 28.63 -13.64
C MET A 23 2.34 27.31 -12.87
N GLN A 24 3.48 26.67 -12.62
CA GLN A 24 3.56 25.40 -11.88
C GLN A 24 3.47 25.62 -10.37
N LEU A 25 2.71 24.75 -9.69
CA LEU A 25 2.71 24.67 -8.24
C LEU A 25 3.95 23.91 -7.76
N THR A 26 4.69 24.49 -6.83
CA THR A 26 5.89 23.88 -6.23
C THR A 26 5.58 23.26 -4.87
N GLY A 27 6.24 22.15 -4.53
CA GLY A 27 6.16 21.49 -3.23
C GLY A 27 7.33 20.55 -3.00
N TYR A 28 7.29 19.77 -1.92
CA TYR A 28 8.34 18.80 -1.62
C TYR A 28 8.15 17.51 -2.42
N PRO A 29 9.22 16.95 -3.02
CA PRO A 29 9.11 15.70 -3.77
C PRO A 29 8.87 14.52 -2.83
N ALA A 30 8.14 13.51 -3.36
CA ALA A 30 8.03 12.19 -2.76
C ALA A 30 9.08 11.26 -3.37
N THR A 31 9.91 10.63 -2.55
CA THR A 31 10.97 9.71 -3.01
C THR A 31 10.99 8.43 -2.17
N GLY A 32 11.62 7.37 -2.68
CA GLY A 32 11.73 6.07 -2.01
C GLY A 32 10.60 5.09 -2.33
N THR A 33 10.63 3.92 -1.68
CA THR A 33 9.62 2.85 -1.83
C THR A 33 9.39 2.17 -0.47
N PRO A 34 8.28 2.42 0.25
CA PRO A 34 7.16 3.30 -0.12
C PRO A 34 7.58 4.78 -0.19
N PRO A 35 7.00 5.59 -1.10
CA PRO A 35 7.34 7.00 -1.24
C PRO A 35 7.05 7.79 0.04
N THR A 36 7.98 8.65 0.45
CA THR A 36 7.83 9.57 1.58
C THR A 36 8.25 10.98 1.19
N ILE A 37 7.65 11.98 1.84
CA ILE A 37 7.93 13.39 1.55
C ILE A 37 9.26 13.82 2.17
N GLN A 38 10.13 14.40 1.35
CA GLN A 38 11.41 14.96 1.80
C GLN A 38 11.24 16.44 2.18
N GLN A 39 10.81 16.72 3.42
CA GLN A 39 10.51 18.08 3.89
C GLN A 39 11.73 19.02 3.91
N GLY A 40 12.95 18.48 3.93
CA GLY A 40 14.20 19.26 3.86
C GLY A 40 14.76 19.43 2.45
N ALA A 41 14.10 18.87 1.42
CA ALA A 41 14.54 19.01 0.04
C ALA A 41 14.12 20.37 -0.54
N ASN A 42 14.80 20.82 -1.59
CA ASN A 42 14.38 22.01 -2.31
C ASN A 42 12.98 21.81 -2.93
N PRO A 43 12.06 22.78 -2.80
CA PRO A 43 10.77 22.71 -3.48
C PRO A 43 10.94 22.57 -4.99
N ALA A 44 10.21 21.62 -5.58
CA ALA A 44 10.18 21.32 -7.00
C ALA A 44 8.73 21.33 -7.53
N PRO A 45 8.50 21.44 -8.85
CA PRO A 45 7.15 21.33 -9.42
C PRO A 45 6.44 20.03 -9.02
N ILE A 46 5.18 20.13 -8.63
CA ILE A 46 4.34 18.97 -8.28
C ILE A 46 3.91 18.26 -9.56
N THR A 47 4.26 16.97 -9.66
CA THR A 47 3.91 16.07 -10.76
C THR A 47 3.00 14.95 -10.28
N ILE A 48 2.00 14.57 -11.09
CA ILE A 48 1.08 13.44 -10.82
C ILE A 48 1.28 12.37 -11.91
N PRO A 49 2.28 11.48 -11.77
CA PRO A 49 2.53 10.42 -12.74
C PRO A 49 1.37 9.40 -12.78
N ASN A 50 1.13 8.78 -13.94
CA ASN A 50 0.25 7.59 -14.11
C ASN A 50 1.04 6.28 -14.05
N THR A 51 2.25 6.31 -13.51
CA THR A 51 3.05 5.10 -13.40
C THR A 51 2.32 4.09 -12.52
N LEU A 52 2.35 2.82 -12.94
CA LEU A 52 1.75 1.73 -12.17
C LEU A 52 2.48 1.61 -10.83
N MET A 53 1.71 1.52 -9.74
CA MET A 53 2.28 1.35 -8.40
C MET A 53 2.86 -0.07 -8.25
N ALA A 54 4.11 -0.18 -7.81
CA ALA A 54 4.75 -1.48 -7.59
C ALA A 54 4.05 -2.29 -6.48
N ALA A 55 3.93 -3.60 -6.69
CA ALA A 55 3.42 -4.51 -5.67
C ALA A 55 4.38 -4.56 -4.47
N LYS A 56 3.82 -4.68 -3.25
CA LYS A 56 4.59 -4.82 -2.02
C LYS A 56 4.47 -6.24 -1.48
N SER A 57 5.61 -6.92 -1.33
CA SER A 57 5.66 -8.24 -0.71
C SER A 57 5.19 -8.17 0.76
N THR A 58 4.53 -9.23 1.22
CA THR A 58 4.06 -9.30 2.62
C THR A 58 5.27 -9.48 3.54
N THR A 59 5.58 -8.46 4.36
CA THR A 59 6.71 -8.49 5.31
C THR A 59 6.31 -8.92 6.71
N THR A 60 5.05 -8.71 7.09
CA THR A 60 4.50 -9.10 8.38
C THR A 60 3.14 -9.74 8.20
N ALA A 61 2.89 -10.80 8.95
CA ALA A 61 1.60 -11.46 9.03
C ALA A 61 1.27 -11.76 10.49
N SER A 62 0.06 -11.42 10.92
CA SER A 62 -0.44 -11.75 12.26
C SER A 62 -1.65 -12.68 12.16
N MET A 63 -1.72 -13.63 13.10
CA MET A 63 -2.85 -14.55 13.22
C MET A 63 -3.17 -14.73 14.70
N GLN A 64 -4.43 -14.46 15.04
CA GLN A 64 -4.98 -14.73 16.36
C GLN A 64 -6.03 -15.83 16.21
N ILE A 65 -5.93 -16.87 17.03
CA ILE A 65 -6.87 -17.99 17.06
C ILE A 65 -7.16 -18.31 18.53
N ASN A 66 -8.42 -18.51 18.86
CA ASN A 66 -8.83 -19.10 20.12
C ASN A 66 -9.07 -20.60 19.89
N LEU A 67 -8.31 -21.45 20.58
CA LEU A 67 -8.42 -22.91 20.49
C LEU A 67 -9.27 -23.44 21.64
N ASN A 68 -10.00 -24.52 21.40
CA ASN A 68 -10.75 -25.21 22.45
C ASN A 68 -9.79 -26.14 23.22
N SER A 69 -9.79 -26.06 24.55
CA SER A 69 -8.91 -26.86 25.41
C SER A 69 -9.27 -28.34 25.46
N THR A 70 -10.47 -28.71 24.99
CA THR A 70 -10.97 -30.10 25.00
C THR A 70 -10.88 -30.80 23.65
N ASP A 71 -10.23 -30.21 22.64
CA ASP A 71 -10.11 -30.83 21.31
C ASP A 71 -9.26 -32.13 21.38
N PRO A 72 -9.73 -33.25 20.78
CA PRO A 72 -9.04 -34.54 20.80
C PRO A 72 -7.84 -34.58 19.84
N VAL A 73 -6.90 -35.50 20.09
CA VAL A 73 -5.76 -35.74 19.19
C VAL A 73 -6.25 -36.33 17.85
N PRO A 74 -5.78 -35.83 16.68
CA PRO A 74 -6.13 -36.40 15.38
C PRO A 74 -5.84 -37.89 15.30
N SER A 75 -6.79 -38.67 14.77
CA SER A 75 -6.72 -40.13 14.76
C SER A 75 -5.91 -40.71 13.60
N LYS A 76 -5.65 -39.92 12.54
CA LYS A 76 -4.93 -40.37 11.34
C LYS A 76 -3.51 -39.83 11.27
N THR A 77 -2.58 -40.72 10.91
CA THR A 77 -1.18 -40.42 10.62
C THR A 77 -0.74 -41.11 9.32
N PRO A 78 0.11 -40.49 8.47
CA PRO A 78 0.75 -39.18 8.65
C PRO A 78 -0.18 -38.00 8.35
N PHE A 79 0.27 -36.78 8.63
CA PHE A 79 -0.43 -35.54 8.29
C PHE A 79 -0.71 -35.46 6.78
N SER A 80 -1.94 -35.05 6.41
CA SER A 80 -2.32 -34.79 5.02
C SER A 80 -3.22 -33.56 4.89
N VAL A 81 -2.86 -32.63 4.02
CA VAL A 81 -3.69 -31.44 3.72
C VAL A 81 -5.05 -31.77 3.09
N SER A 82 -5.21 -32.98 2.55
CA SER A 82 -6.44 -33.49 1.93
C SER A 82 -7.30 -34.32 2.88
N ASP A 83 -6.79 -34.69 4.06
CA ASP A 83 -7.52 -35.48 5.06
C ASP A 83 -7.88 -34.61 6.27
N ALA A 84 -9.17 -34.26 6.39
CA ALA A 84 -9.67 -33.40 7.46
C ALA A 84 -9.52 -34.03 8.86
N ASP A 85 -9.37 -35.36 8.95
CA ASP A 85 -9.18 -36.06 10.23
C ASP A 85 -7.70 -36.10 10.67
N SER A 86 -6.79 -35.55 9.85
CA SER A 86 -5.36 -35.45 10.17
C SER A 86 -4.96 -34.10 10.82
N TYR A 87 -5.91 -33.17 11.02
CA TYR A 87 -5.64 -31.87 11.66
C TYR A 87 -6.86 -31.30 12.42
N ASN A 88 -6.62 -30.51 13.47
CA ASN A 88 -7.69 -29.94 14.30
C ASN A 88 -8.27 -28.61 13.77
N LYS A 89 -7.45 -27.74 13.17
CA LYS A 89 -7.88 -26.42 12.66
C LYS A 89 -7.13 -26.02 11.40
N LYS A 90 -7.86 -25.42 10.45
CA LYS A 90 -7.33 -24.77 9.25
C LYS A 90 -8.04 -23.44 9.06
N ARG A 91 -7.31 -22.34 8.97
CA ARG A 91 -7.88 -21.02 8.64
C ARG A 91 -7.61 -20.71 7.17
N HIS A 92 -8.64 -20.71 6.34
CA HIS A 92 -8.53 -20.25 4.96
C HIS A 92 -8.64 -18.71 4.93
N ARG A 93 -7.59 -18.01 4.48
CA ARG A 93 -7.70 -16.60 4.11
C ARG A 93 -7.97 -16.53 2.61
N HIS A 94 -9.19 -16.17 2.21
CA HIS A 94 -9.48 -15.73 0.85
C HIS A 94 -8.93 -14.30 0.71
N ARG A 95 -7.95 -14.07 -0.16
CA ARG A 95 -7.59 -12.72 -0.64
C ARG A 95 -8.25 -12.56 -2.02
N LEU A 96 -9.05 -11.51 -2.18
CA LEU A 96 -9.42 -10.94 -3.48
C LEU A 96 -8.41 -9.86 -3.83
#